data_AF-A0A3A5ASZ7-F1
#
_entry.id   AF-A0A3A5ASZ7-F1
#
_cell.length_a   1.000
_cell.length_b   1.000
_cell.length_c   1.000
_cell.angle_alpha   90.00
_cell.angle_beta   90.00
_cell.angle_gamma   90.00
#
_symmetry.space_group_name_H-M   'P 1'
#
loop_
_entity.id
_entity.type
_entity.pdbx_description
1 polymer ?
#
loop_
_entity_poly.entity_id
_entity_poly.type
_entity_poly.pdbx_seq_one_letter_code
_entity_poly.pdbx_strand_id
1 'polypeptide(L)'
;MPKSATIHARIEPELKETAEAILKELGLNPTQAITLFYRQIMINRGLPFVLRVPNEITRQTLDDTDSGKNLVYCRDADDLFKRLDL
;
A
#
# COMPACT_ATOMS: atom_id res chain seq x y z
N MET A 1 -33.51 -11.54 5.07
CA MET A 1 -32.38 -12.44 4.78
C MET A 1 -31.23 -12.02 5.67
N PRO A 2 -30.59 -12.91 6.44
CA PRO A 2 -29.43 -12.50 7.23
C PRO A 2 -28.30 -12.21 6.23
N LYS A 3 -27.94 -10.93 6.06
CA LYS A 3 -26.87 -10.49 5.15
C LYS A 3 -25.49 -10.70 5.81
N SER A 4 -25.19 -11.91 6.23
CA SER A 4 -23.94 -12.22 6.92
C SER A 4 -23.20 -13.35 6.21
N ALA A 5 -22.01 -13.05 5.70
CA ALA A 5 -21.02 -14.02 5.26
C ALA A 5 -19.90 -14.08 6.31
N THR A 6 -19.42 -15.28 6.60
CA THR A 6 -18.35 -15.50 7.58
C THR A 6 -17.00 -15.63 6.88
N ILE A 7 -15.97 -15.02 7.46
CA ILE A 7 -14.59 -15.11 6.98
C ILE A 7 -13.80 -15.97 7.98
N HIS A 8 -13.21 -17.06 7.49
CA HIS A 8 -12.31 -17.91 8.26
C HIS A 8 -10.95 -18.01 7.58
N ALA A 9 -9.89 -17.66 8.29
CA ALA A 9 -8.51 -17.77 7.83
C ALA A 9 -7.62 -18.28 8.96
N ARG A 10 -6.65 -19.13 8.62
CA ARG A 10 -5.56 -19.53 9.53
C ARG A 10 -4.39 -18.59 9.32
N ILE A 11 -3.85 -18.08 10.41
CA ILE A 11 -2.68 -17.20 10.44
C ILE A 11 -1.76 -17.65 11.57
N GLU A 12 -0.51 -17.22 11.51
CA GLU A 12 0.46 -17.48 12.57
C GLU A 12 0.02 -16.79 13.88
N PRO A 13 0.15 -17.45 15.05
CA PRO A 13 -0.28 -16.87 16.33
C PRO A 13 0.39 -15.54 16.65
N GLU A 14 1.70 -15.43 16.44
CA GLU A 14 2.46 -14.20 16.71
C GLU A 14 2.01 -13.04 15.82
N LEU A 15 1.75 -13.32 14.54
CA LEU A 15 1.21 -12.33 13.60
C LEU A 15 -0.16 -11.83 14.06
N LYS A 16 -1.03 -12.75 14.52
CA LYS A 16 -2.35 -12.40 15.05
C LYS A 16 -2.22 -11.47 16.26
N GLU A 17 -1.47 -11.89 17.27
CA GLU A 17 -1.34 -11.16 18.53
C GLU A 17 -0.77 -9.76 18.30
N THR A 18 0.29 -9.66 17.49
CA THR A 18 0.92 -8.38 17.16
C THR A 18 -0.04 -7.45 16.42
N ALA A 19 -0.74 -7.96 15.40
CA ALA A 19 -1.70 -7.16 14.64
C ALA A 19 -2.88 -6.68 15.52
N GLU A 20 -3.41 -7.55 16.38
CA GLU A 20 -4.52 -7.22 17.27
C GLU A 20 -4.14 -6.17 18.33
N ALA A 21 -2.89 -6.18 18.82
CA ALA A 21 -2.39 -5.14 19.70
C ALA A 21 -2.37 -3.76 19.01
N ILE A 22 -1.85 -3.68 17.78
CA ILE A 22 -1.84 -2.44 16.99
C ILE A 22 -3.27 -1.95 16.70
N LEU A 23 -4.16 -2.86 16.28
CA LEU A 23 -5.56 -2.51 16.03
C LEU A 23 -6.24 -1.94 17.27
N LYS A 24 -5.95 -2.51 18.45
CA LYS A 24 -6.48 -2.03 19.73
C LYS A 24 -6.01 -0.62 20.06
N GLU A 25 -4.73 -0.30 19.82
CA GLU A 25 -4.20 1.06 19.96
C GLU A 25 -4.91 2.06 19.02
N LEU A 26 -5.29 1.60 17.83
CA LEU A 26 -6.08 2.36 16.86
C LEU A 26 -7.59 2.39 17.16
N GLY A 27 -8.05 1.76 18.25
CA GLY A 27 -9.46 1.71 18.63
C GLY A 27 -10.32 0.81 17.75
N LEU A 28 -9.70 -0.15 17.05
CA LEU A 28 -10.35 -1.08 16.13
C LEU A 28 -10.31 -2.51 16.65
N ASN A 29 -11.39 -3.26 16.42
CA ASN A 29 -11.36 -4.71 16.55
C ASN A 29 -11.03 -5.39 15.21
N PRO A 30 -10.65 -6.68 15.21
CA PRO A 30 -10.27 -7.40 13.99
C PRO A 30 -11.39 -7.42 12.92
N THR A 31 -12.64 -7.56 13.33
CA THR A 31 -13.79 -7.57 12.40
C THR A 31 -13.94 -6.23 11.69
N GLN A 32 -13.74 -5.11 12.39
CA GLN A 32 -13.77 -3.77 11.80
C GLN A 32 -12.61 -3.60 10.82
N ALA A 33 -11.40 -4.00 11.19
CA ALA A 33 -10.23 -3.93 10.31
C ALA A 33 -10.42 -4.74 9.02
N ILE A 34 -10.89 -5.99 9.12
CA ILE A 34 -11.22 -6.83 7.97
C ILE A 34 -12.31 -6.17 7.12
N THR A 35 -13.36 -5.62 7.73
CA THR A 35 -14.43 -4.93 7.00
C THR A 35 -13.90 -3.73 6.23
N LEU A 36 -13.00 -2.94 6.83
CA LEU A 36 -12.36 -1.79 6.18
C LEU A 36 -11.48 -2.25 5.00
N PHE A 37 -10.74 -3.34 5.16
CA PHE A 37 -9.93 -3.92 4.08
C PHE A 37 -10.79 -4.29 2.86
N TYR A 38 -11.92 -4.99 3.05
CA TYR A 38 -12.83 -5.32 1.95
C TYR A 38 -13.46 -4.08 1.30
N ARG A 39 -13.80 -3.06 2.10
CA ARG A 39 -14.30 -1.78 1.56
C ARG A 39 -13.25 -1.10 0.70
N GLN A 40 -11.99 -1.10 1.11
CA GLN A 40 -10.93 -0.52 0.31
C GLN A 40 -10.69 -1.30 -0.99
N ILE A 41 -10.78 -2.63 -0.97
CA ILE A 41 -10.71 -3.41 -2.21
C ILE A 41 -11.81 -2.98 -3.19
N MET A 42 -13.03 -2.82 -2.68
CA MET A 42 -14.18 -2.41 -3.48
C MET A 42 -13.98 -1.01 -4.08
N ILE A 43 -13.51 -0.03 -3.27
CA ILE A 43 -13.32 1.36 -3.71
C ILE A 43 -12.20 1.45 -4.75
N ASN A 44 -11.07 0.79 -4.50
CA ASN A 44 -9.87 0.91 -5.35
C ASN A 44 -9.89 -0.04 -6.55
N ARG A 45 -10.87 -0.95 -6.64
CA ARG A 45 -10.90 -2.06 -7.62
C ARG A 45 -9.58 -2.83 -7.67
N GLY A 46 -8.98 -3.03 -6.50
CA GLY A 46 -7.64 -3.58 -6.35
C GLY A 46 -7.23 -3.60 -4.88
N LEU A 47 -6.07 -4.16 -4.56
CA LEU A 47 -5.64 -4.19 -3.16
C LEU A 47 -5.33 -2.78 -2.63
N PRO A 48 -5.58 -2.51 -1.34
CA PRO A 48 -5.31 -1.21 -0.70
C PRO A 48 -3.82 -0.90 -0.51
N PHE A 49 -2.95 -1.72 -1.07
CA PHE A 49 -1.52 -1.55 -1.05
C PHE A 49 -0.94 -2.08 -2.35
N VAL A 50 0.22 -1.55 -2.74
CA VAL A 50 0.87 -1.88 -3.98
C VAL A 50 1.46 -3.29 -3.89
N LEU A 51 0.90 -4.24 -4.65
CA LEU A 51 1.55 -5.53 -4.89
C LEU A 51 2.53 -5.39 -6.05
N ARG A 52 3.77 -4.97 -5.77
CA ARG A 52 4.84 -5.00 -6.78
C ARG A 52 6.08 -5.61 -6.15
N VAL A 53 6.62 -6.63 -6.83
CA VAL A 53 8.06 -6.88 -6.77
C VAL A 53 8.63 -5.97 -7.85
N PRO A 54 9.38 -4.90 -7.50
CA PRO A 54 10.00 -4.06 -8.50
C PRO A 54 10.85 -4.92 -9.42
N ASN A 55 10.66 -4.79 -10.74
CA ASN A 55 11.58 -5.39 -11.68
C ASN A 55 12.97 -4.77 -11.50
N GLU A 56 14.01 -5.42 -12.03
CA GLU A 56 15.40 -5.01 -11.83
C GLU A 56 15.63 -3.53 -12.18
N ILE A 57 15.05 -3.08 -13.29
CA ILE A 57 15.12 -1.68 -13.74
C ILE A 57 14.49 -0.74 -12.70
N THR A 58 13.27 -1.02 -12.25
CA THR A 58 12.57 -0.18 -11.26
C THR A 58 13.34 -0.13 -9.96
N ARG A 59 13.91 -1.25 -9.52
CA ARG A 59 14.73 -1.31 -8.30
C ARG A 59 15.98 -0.44 -8.44
N GLN A 60 16.74 -0.61 -9.53
CA GLN A 60 17.94 0.18 -9.78
C GLN A 60 17.62 1.68 -9.88
N THR A 61 16.52 2.06 -10.53
CA THR A 61 16.10 3.47 -10.63
C THR A 61 15.77 4.07 -9.26
N LEU A 62 15.11 3.31 -8.38
CA LEU A 62 14.84 3.75 -7.01
C LEU A 62 16.14 3.88 -6.20
N ASP A 63 17.04 2.90 -6.27
CA ASP A 63 18.33 2.92 -5.56
C ASP A 63 19.22 4.10 -6.03
N ASP A 64 19.26 4.37 -7.34
CA ASP A 64 19.97 5.52 -7.90
C ASP A 64 19.35 6.84 -7.40
N THR A 65 18.02 6.94 -7.42
CA THR A 65 17.29 8.12 -6.96
C THR A 65 17.53 8.42 -5.48
N ASP A 66 17.40 7.40 -4.62
CA ASP A 66 17.62 7.51 -3.18
C ASP A 66 19.08 7.85 -2.83
N SER A 67 20.03 7.44 -3.68
CA SER A 67 21.44 7.79 -3.56
C SER A 67 21.84 9.11 -4.25
N GLY A 68 20.87 9.86 -4.78
CA GLY A 68 21.09 11.16 -5.40
C GLY A 68 21.70 11.10 -6.81
N LYS A 69 21.72 9.93 -7.44
CA LYS A 69 22.24 9.70 -8.79
C LYS A 69 21.14 9.84 -9.83
N ASN A 70 21.52 10.23 -11.05
CA ASN A 70 20.62 10.31 -12.21
C ASN A 70 19.37 11.20 -11.99
N LEU A 71 19.43 12.14 -11.04
CA LEU A 71 18.34 13.07 -10.74
C LEU A 71 18.33 14.26 -11.71
N VAL A 72 17.14 14.57 -12.22
CA VAL A 72 16.89 15.78 -13.01
C VAL A 72 16.11 16.77 -12.16
N TYR A 73 16.77 17.85 -11.73
CA TYR A 73 16.12 18.91 -10.99
C TYR A 73 15.39 19.87 -11.93
N CYS A 74 14.14 20.18 -11.59
CA CYS A 74 13.29 21.13 -12.31
C CYS A 74 13.00 22.32 -11.39
N ARG A 75 12.94 23.52 -11.96
CA ARG A 75 12.70 24.75 -11.19
C ARG A 75 11.24 24.92 -10.79
N ASP A 76 10.33 24.53 -11.67
CA ASP A 76 8.89 24.65 -11.55
C ASP A 76 8.19 23.59 -12.43
N ALA A 77 6.85 23.61 -12.44
CA ALA A 77 6.05 22.66 -13.22
C ALA A 77 6.26 22.82 -14.73
N ASP A 78 6.43 24.05 -15.23
CA ASP A 78 6.62 24.31 -16.66
C ASP A 78 7.98 23.76 -17.15
N ASP A 79 9.04 23.92 -16.37
CA ASP A 79 10.37 23.32 -16.63
C ASP A 79 10.31 21.78 -16.60
N LEU A 80 9.49 21.20 -15.70
CA LEU A 80 9.28 19.74 -15.66
C LEU A 80 8.64 19.22 -16.94
N PHE A 81 7.50 19.78 -17.35
CA PHE A 81 6.78 19.32 -18.56
C PHE A 81 7.65 19.45 -19.81
N LYS A 82 8.36 20.59 -19.95
CA LYS A 82 9.30 20.80 -21.05
C LYS A 82 10.41 19.75 -21.11
N ARG A 83 10.91 19.27 -19.97
CA ARG A 83 11.97 18.23 -19.91
C ARG A 83 11.43 16.81 -20.12
N LEU A 84 10.15 16.59 -19.82
CA LEU A 84 9.47 15.33 -20.07
C LEU A 84 8.93 15.20 -21.50
N ASP A 85 9.08 16.25 -22.33
CA ASP A 85 8.50 16.33 -23.67
C ASP A 85 6.97 16.15 -23.66
N LEU A 86 6.33 16.75 -22.64
CA LEU A 86 4.88 16.73 -22.38
C LEU A 86 4.27 18.13 -22.49
#